data_AF-A0A9E3K9E8-F1
#
_entry.id   AF-A0A9E3K9E8-F1
#
_cell.length_a   1.000
_cell.length_b   1.000
_cell.length_c   1.000
_cell.angle_alpha   90.00
_cell.angle_beta   90.00
_cell.angle_gamma   90.00
#
_symmetry.space_group_name_H-M   'P 1'
#
loop_
_entity.id
_entity.type
_entity.pdbx_description
1 polymer ?
#
loop_
_entity_poly.entity_id
_entity_poly.type
_entity_poly.pdbx_seq_one_letter_code
_entity_poly.pdbx_strand_id
1 'polypeptide(L)'
;GCTVQLGIMDPTECYGQADYVTALDLGAFDAIGWNLNFDIMNHADYHKTTASIYTDYLAHAVPEPASWTLMLSGFGLTGGMMRRRRILFAR
;
A
#
# COMPACT_ATOMS: atom_id res chain seq x y z
N GLY A 1 -22.99 -2.47 -29.04
CA GLY A 1 -23.40 -3.16 -27.80
C GLY A 1 -22.16 -3.29 -26.94
N CYS A 2 -22.29 -3.17 -25.62
CA CYS A 2 -21.15 -3.24 -24.70
C CYS A 2 -20.42 -4.58 -24.83
N THR A 3 -19.10 -4.51 -24.93
CA THR A 3 -18.20 -5.67 -24.91
C THR A 3 -17.74 -5.95 -23.48
N VAL A 4 -17.28 -7.17 -23.23
CA VAL A 4 -16.62 -7.49 -21.96
C VAL A 4 -15.34 -6.68 -21.86
N GLN A 5 -15.14 -6.00 -20.73
CA GLN A 5 -13.97 -5.16 -20.47
C GLN A 5 -12.73 -6.00 -20.22
N LEU A 6 -11.60 -5.58 -20.78
CA LEU A 6 -10.32 -6.30 -20.67
C LEU A 6 -9.55 -5.95 -19.37
N GLY A 7 -9.80 -4.78 -18.81
CA GLY A 7 -9.16 -4.25 -17.61
C GLY A 7 -9.58 -2.81 -17.34
N ILE A 8 -9.06 -2.23 -16.27
CA ILE A 8 -9.41 -0.86 -15.86
C ILE A 8 -8.81 0.21 -16.80
N MET A 9 -7.80 -0.14 -17.60
CA MET A 9 -7.22 0.75 -18.61
C MET A 9 -7.84 0.60 -20.01
N ASP A 10 -8.93 -0.15 -20.14
CA ASP A 10 -9.67 -0.32 -21.40
C ASP A 10 -10.50 0.93 -21.74
N PRO A 11 -10.22 1.66 -22.84
CA PRO A 11 -10.95 2.88 -23.20
C PRO A 11 -12.38 2.60 -23.71
N THR A 12 -12.78 1.32 -23.83
CA THR A 12 -14.10 0.89 -24.29
C THR A 12 -15.04 0.49 -23.15
N GLU A 13 -14.74 0.92 -21.92
CA GLU A 13 -15.60 0.73 -20.76
C GLU A 13 -17.01 1.29 -20.97
N CYS A 14 -18.01 0.58 -20.44
CA CYS A 14 -19.40 0.99 -20.53
C CYS A 14 -19.88 1.60 -19.21
N TYR A 15 -20.74 2.60 -19.33
CA TYR A 15 -21.36 3.24 -18.16
C TYR A 15 -22.10 2.20 -17.30
N GLY A 16 -21.79 2.18 -16.00
CA GLY A 16 -22.41 1.28 -15.03
C GLY A 16 -21.85 -0.14 -15.03
N GLN A 17 -20.78 -0.41 -15.78
CA GLN A 17 -20.02 -1.64 -15.68
C GLN A 17 -19.06 -1.58 -14.49
N ALA A 18 -18.82 -2.71 -13.83
CA ALA A 18 -17.83 -2.80 -12.76
C ALA A 18 -16.46 -3.09 -13.37
N ASP A 19 -15.50 -2.21 -13.11
CA ASP A 19 -14.13 -2.35 -13.59
C ASP A 19 -13.28 -3.20 -12.63
N TYR A 20 -12.29 -3.88 -13.19
CA TYR A 20 -11.35 -4.70 -12.44
C TYR A 20 -9.93 -4.43 -12.92
N VAL A 21 -8.98 -4.46 -11.98
CA VAL A 21 -7.57 -4.52 -12.33
C VAL A 21 -7.24 -5.95 -12.73
N THR A 22 -6.80 -6.15 -13.97
CA THR A 22 -6.50 -7.46 -14.54
C THR A 22 -4.99 -7.66 -14.77
N ALA A 23 -4.60 -8.88 -15.16
CA ALA A 23 -3.24 -9.18 -15.61
C ALA A 23 -2.77 -8.27 -16.76
N LEU A 24 -3.68 -7.85 -17.65
CA LEU A 24 -3.37 -6.92 -18.74
C LEU A 24 -2.98 -5.55 -18.20
N ASP A 25 -3.67 -5.06 -17.17
CA ASP A 25 -3.38 -3.78 -16.56
C ASP A 25 -1.98 -3.80 -15.92
N LEU A 26 -1.65 -4.85 -15.17
CA LEU A 26 -0.33 -5.03 -14.57
C LEU A 26 0.79 -5.13 -15.63
N GLY A 27 0.51 -5.81 -16.74
CA GLY A 27 1.45 -5.90 -17.88
C GLY A 27 1.69 -4.58 -18.57
N ALA A 28 0.67 -3.75 -18.68
CA ALA A 28 0.82 -2.39 -19.19
C ALA A 28 1.68 -1.51 -18.25
N PHE A 29 1.53 -1.64 -16.93
CA PHE A 29 2.41 -0.94 -15.97
C PHE A 29 3.88 -1.37 -16.10
N ASP A 30 4.14 -2.68 -16.24
CA ASP A 30 5.50 -3.20 -16.49
C ASP A 30 6.07 -2.68 -17.82
N ALA A 31 5.26 -2.69 -18.88
CA ALA A 31 5.65 -2.22 -20.20
C ALA A 31 6.04 -0.73 -20.25
N ILE A 32 5.41 0.13 -19.43
CA ILE A 32 5.76 1.56 -19.33
C ILE A 32 6.87 1.84 -18.30
N GLY A 33 7.46 0.79 -17.70
CA GLY A 33 8.67 0.87 -16.87
C GLY A 33 8.48 0.75 -15.37
N TRP A 34 7.28 0.42 -14.87
CA TRP A 34 7.08 0.15 -13.44
C TRP A 34 7.45 -1.30 -13.11
N ASN A 35 8.45 -1.50 -12.27
CA ASN A 35 8.72 -2.85 -11.76
C ASN A 35 7.75 -3.20 -10.62
N LEU A 36 6.77 -4.06 -10.92
CA LEU A 36 5.78 -4.53 -9.96
C LEU A 36 6.26 -5.71 -9.09
N ASN A 37 7.42 -6.30 -9.41
CA ASN A 37 7.89 -7.56 -8.80
C ASN A 37 6.79 -8.64 -8.76
N PHE A 38 6.02 -8.75 -9.85
CA PHE A 38 4.88 -9.64 -9.99
C PHE A 38 4.97 -10.36 -11.35
N ASP A 39 4.90 -11.69 -11.34
CA ASP A 39 4.97 -12.48 -12.58
C ASP A 39 3.58 -12.68 -13.17
N ILE A 40 3.28 -11.88 -14.19
CA ILE A 40 1.98 -11.87 -14.85
C ILE A 40 1.77 -13.13 -15.69
N MET A 41 2.84 -13.75 -16.21
CA MET A 41 2.73 -14.94 -17.07
C MET A 41 2.27 -16.16 -16.28
N ASN A 42 2.63 -16.22 -14.99
CA ASN A 42 2.16 -17.24 -14.05
C ASN A 42 0.84 -16.87 -13.36
N HIS A 43 0.31 -15.66 -13.58
CA HIS A 43 -0.92 -15.12 -12.96
C HIS A 43 -1.83 -14.44 -14.00
N ALA A 44 -2.03 -15.09 -15.14
CA ALA A 44 -2.86 -14.53 -16.23
C ALA A 44 -4.34 -14.34 -15.84
N ASP A 45 -4.81 -14.99 -14.77
CA ASP A 45 -6.14 -14.90 -14.20
C ASP A 45 -6.29 -13.81 -13.12
N TYR A 46 -5.27 -12.97 -12.92
CA TYR A 46 -5.31 -11.87 -11.94
C TYR A 46 -6.52 -10.96 -12.18
N HIS A 47 -7.32 -10.76 -11.13
CA HIS A 47 -8.56 -9.99 -11.18
C HIS A 47 -8.87 -9.38 -9.80
N LYS A 48 -8.76 -8.04 -9.68
CA LYS A 48 -8.94 -7.31 -8.41
C LYS A 48 -9.96 -6.19 -8.54
N THR A 49 -10.92 -6.15 -7.63
CA THR A 49 -11.83 -5.01 -7.47
C THR A 49 -11.20 -3.91 -6.64
N THR A 50 -11.64 -2.66 -6.83
CA THR A 50 -11.26 -1.53 -5.96
C THR A 50 -11.58 -1.81 -4.48
N ALA A 51 -12.70 -2.49 -4.20
CA ALA A 51 -13.04 -2.90 -2.84
C ALA A 51 -12.01 -3.87 -2.24
N SER A 52 -11.55 -4.87 -3.01
CA SER A 52 -10.51 -5.81 -2.56
C SER A 52 -9.15 -5.14 -2.35
N ILE A 53 -8.80 -4.19 -3.22
CA ILE A 53 -7.56 -3.40 -3.07
C ILE A 53 -7.60 -2.58 -1.79
N TYR A 54 -8.75 -1.98 -1.48
CA TYR A 54 -8.92 -1.21 -0.24
C TYR A 54 -8.78 -2.09 1.00
N THR A 55 -9.39 -3.28 1.02
CA THR A 55 -9.24 -4.21 2.15
C THR A 55 -7.81 -4.71 2.31
N ASP A 56 -7.11 -4.99 1.21
CA ASP A 56 -5.71 -5.41 1.23
C ASP A 56 -4.81 -4.28 1.76
N TYR A 57 -5.07 -3.03 1.36
CA TYR A 57 -4.35 -1.86 1.86
C TYR A 57 -4.52 -1.68 3.38
N LEU A 58 -5.73 -1.82 3.90
CA LEU A 58 -6.00 -1.73 5.32
C LEU A 58 -5.29 -2.83 6.13
N ALA A 59 -5.13 -4.03 5.57
CA ALA A 59 -4.38 -5.11 6.21
C ALA A 59 -2.86 -4.84 6.30
N HIS A 60 -2.32 -4.00 5.43
CA HIS A 60 -0.91 -3.63 5.37
C HIS A 60 -0.65 -2.17 5.79
N ALA A 61 -1.55 -1.61 6.60
CA ALA A 61 -1.44 -0.22 7.04
C ALA A 61 -0.07 0.08 7.67
N VAL A 62 0.47 1.25 7.33
CA VAL A 62 1.70 1.81 7.92
C VAL A 62 1.60 1.70 9.45
N PRO A 63 2.70 1.35 10.17
CA PRO A 63 2.68 1.14 11.61
C PRO A 63 1.85 2.22 12.31
N GLU A 64 0.80 1.74 12.98
CA GLU A 64 -0.25 2.60 13.50
C GLU A 64 0.34 3.75 14.33
N PRO A 65 -0.42 4.83 14.53
CA PRO A 65 0.00 5.93 15.39
C PRO A 65 0.57 5.51 16.75
N ALA A 66 0.06 4.41 17.30
CA ALA A 66 0.57 3.78 18.51
C ALA A 66 2.05 3.34 18.43
N SER A 67 2.50 2.78 17.30
CA SER A 67 3.87 2.26 17.14
C SER A 67 4.92 3.38 17.19
N TRP A 68 4.71 4.47 16.45
CA TRP A 68 5.63 5.60 16.52
C TRP A 68 5.48 6.37 17.84
N THR A 69 4.27 6.44 18.42
CA THR A 69 4.07 7.03 19.75
C THR A 69 4.81 6.24 20.83
N LEU A 70 4.80 4.91 20.77
CA LEU A 70 5.56 4.07 21.68
C LEU A 70 7.07 4.29 21.52
N MET A 71 7.56 4.38 20.29
CA MET A 71 8.97 4.65 20.02
C MET A 71 9.39 6.03 20.55
N LEU A 72 8.62 7.08 20.25
CA LEU A 72 8.89 8.43 20.73
C LEU A 72 8.78 8.53 22.25
N SER A 73 7.80 7.87 22.86
CA SER A 73 7.65 7.87 24.32
C SER A 73 8.78 7.10 25.00
N GLY A 74 9.16 5.92 24.49
CA GLY A 74 10.31 5.15 24.98
C GLY A 74 11.61 5.95 24.90
N PHE A 75 11.95 6.47 23.71
CA PHE A 75 13.17 7.28 23.54
C PHE A 75 13.11 8.60 24.32
N GLY A 76 11.94 9.24 24.38
CA GLY A 76 11.73 10.46 25.15
C GLY A 76 11.95 10.25 26.64
N LEU A 77 11.41 9.17 27.21
CA LEU A 77 11.60 8.79 28.60
C LEU A 77 13.07 8.45 28.89
N THR A 78 13.68 7.56 28.11
CA THR A 78 15.09 7.18 28.29
C THR A 78 16.01 8.39 28.20
N GLY A 79 15.85 9.22 27.16
CA GLY A 79 16.63 10.44 26.98
C GLY A 79 16.37 11.48 28.08
N GLY A 80 15.13 11.61 28.55
CA GLY A 80 14.77 12.47 29.68
C GLY A 80 15.45 12.05 30.99
N MET A 81 15.45 10.76 31.29
CA MET A 81 16.13 10.21 32.49
C MET A 81 17.63 10.45 32.45
N MET A 82 18.28 10.26 31.30
CA MET A 82 19.71 10.55 31.12
C MET A 82 20.04 12.03 31.38
N ARG A 83 19.20 12.96 30.89
CA ARG A 83 19.38 14.40 31.13
C ARG A 83 19.20 14.77 32.61
N ARG A 84 18.21 14.20 33.30
CA ARG A 84 17.97 14.45 34.73
C ARG A 84 19.16 14.05 35.60
N ARG A 85 19.81 12.91 35.31
CA ARG A 85 20.99 12.46 36.08
C ARG A 85 22.16 13.42 35.94
N ARG A 86 22.44 13.93 34.73
CA ARG A 86 23.53 14.91 34.52
C ARG A 86 23.35 16.20 35.33
N ILE A 87 22.13 16.71 35.43
CA ILE A 87 21.84 17.93 36.21
C ILE A 87 22.08 17.72 37.71
N LEU A 88 21.78 16.53 38.23
CA LEU A 88 22.00 16.19 39.64
C LEU A 88 23.50 16.07 40.00
N PHE A 89 24.33 15.59 39.08
CA PHE A 89 25.79 15.48 39.28
C PHE A 89 26.57 16.76 38.93
N ALA A 90 25.92 17.76 38.33
CA ALA A 90 26.51 19.07 38.02
C ALA A 90 26.30 20.12 39.14
N ARG A 91 25.71 19.70 40.27
CA ARG A 91 25.61 20.46 41.53
C ARG A 91 26.66 19.97 42.50
#